data_AF-A0A381VJJ7-F1
#
_entry.id   AF-A0A381VJJ7-F1
#
_cell.length_a   1.000
_cell.length_b   1.000
_cell.length_c   1.000
_cell.angle_alpha   90.00
_cell.angle_beta   90.00
_cell.angle_gamma   90.00
#
_symmetry.space_group_name_H-M   'P 1'
#
loop_
_entity.id
_entity.type
_entity.pdbx_description
1 polymer ?
#
loop_
_entity_poly.entity_id
_entity_poly.type
_entity_poly.pdbx_seq_one_letter_code
_entity_poly.pdbx_strand_id
1 'polypeptide(L)' 'MADKNRKESPFTREDPWRIFRIMAEFVDSFEELSRLEPSVTIFGSSRTKPRDPYYQQSVAMAKKLAKAGVPVITGG' A
#
# COMPACT_ATOMS: atom_id res chain seq x y z
N MET A 1 36.11 -25.84 -23.12
CA MET A 1 36.26 -25.81 -21.64
C MET A 1 36.45 -24.36 -21.25
N ALA A 2 35.61 -23.66 -20.48
CA ALA A 2 34.43 -24.02 -19.71
C ALA A 2 33.39 -22.90 -19.87
N ASP A 3 32.16 -23.28 -20.19
CA ASP A 3 30.96 -22.49 -19.92
C ASP A 3 30.54 -22.78 -18.48
N LYS A 4 30.35 -21.74 -17.66
CA LYS A 4 29.76 -21.86 -16.32
C LYS A 4 29.21 -20.51 -15.83
N ASN A 5 27.89 -20.36 -16.01
CA ASN A 5 26.96 -19.65 -15.13
C ASN A 5 27.22 -18.14 -14.88
N ARG A 6 26.85 -17.30 -15.84
CA ARG A 6 26.29 -15.99 -15.49
C ARG A 6 24.81 -16.23 -15.12
N LYS A 7 24.50 -16.32 -13.83
CA LYS A 7 23.11 -16.26 -13.36
C LYS A 7 22.55 -14.90 -13.81
N GLU A 8 21.72 -14.89 -14.85
CA GLU A 8 20.90 -13.73 -15.18
C GLU A 8 20.10 -13.34 -13.93
N SER A 9 20.11 -12.05 -13.59
CA SER A 9 19.26 -11.52 -12.53
C SER A 9 17.80 -11.86 -12.86
N PRO A 10 16.96 -12.27 -11.88
CA PRO A 10 15.55 -12.59 -12.10
C PRO A 10 14.73 -11.48 -12.80
N PHE A 11 15.29 -10.27 -12.88
CA PHE A 11 14.70 -9.12 -13.58
C PHE A 11 14.47 -9.30 -15.08
N THR A 12 15.28 -10.10 -15.80
CA THR A 12 15.30 -10.05 -17.27
C THR A 12 14.37 -11.03 -17.98
N ARG A 13 13.68 -11.94 -17.28
CA ARG A 13 12.75 -12.94 -17.89
C ARG A 13 11.30 -12.87 -17.41
N GLU A 14 11.02 -12.20 -16.28
CA GLU A 14 9.65 -12.01 -15.75
C GLU A 14 8.97 -10.71 -16.24
N ASP A 15 9.58 -10.02 -17.20
CA ASP A 15 9.40 -8.58 -17.44
C ASP A 15 8.02 -8.18 -18.01
N PRO A 16 7.51 -8.78 -19.11
CA PRO A 16 6.25 -8.29 -19.71
C PRO A 16 5.02 -8.56 -18.84
N TRP A 17 4.94 -9.74 -18.21
CA TRP A 17 3.81 -10.09 -17.34
C TRP A 17 3.77 -9.24 -16.08
N ARG A 18 4.93 -8.84 -15.54
CA ARG A 18 5.00 -7.91 -14.42
C ARG A 18 4.48 -6.52 -14.80
N ILE A 19 4.81 -6.03 -15.99
CA ILE A 19 4.27 -4.76 -16.50
C ILE A 19 2.75 -4.83 -16.60
N PHE A 20 2.20 -5.91 -17.19
CA PHE A 20 0.76 -6.07 -17.27
C PHE A 20 0.07 -6.10 -15.91
N ARG A 21 0.67 -6.76 -14.91
CA ARG A 21 0.15 -6.74 -13.53
C ARG A 21 0.17 -5.34 -12.91
N ILE A 22 1.28 -4.61 -13.05
CA ILE A 22 1.39 -3.23 -12.54
C ILE A 22 0.34 -2.33 -13.20
N MET A 23 0.16 -2.42 -14.52
CA MET A 23 -0.86 -1.64 -15.22
C MET A 23 -2.28 -2.00 -14.76
N ALA A 24 -2.58 -3.29 -14.57
CA ALA A 24 -3.86 -3.72 -14.04
C ALA A 24 -4.12 -3.16 -12.63
N GLU A 25 -3.14 -3.23 -11.73
CA GLU A 25 -3.24 -2.65 -10.38
C GLU A 25 -3.52 -1.14 -10.42
N PHE A 26 -2.92 -0.40 -11.36
CA PHE A 26 -3.19 1.03 -11.52
C PHE A 26 -4.62 1.30 -12.00
N VAL A 27 -5.10 0.53 -12.99
CA VAL A 27 -6.47 0.70 -13.51
C VAL A 27 -7.49 0.45 -12.40
N ASP A 28 -7.34 -0.66 -11.67
CA ASP A 28 -8.22 -1.01 -10.55
C ASP A 28 -8.16 0.06 -9.44
N SER A 29 -6.96 0.54 -9.10
CA SER A 29 -6.77 1.59 -8.09
C SER A 29 -7.39 2.92 -8.51
N PHE A 30 -7.25 3.33 -9.77
CA PHE A 30 -7.85 4.58 -10.23
C PHE A 30 -9.38 4.49 -10.26
N GLU A 31 -9.94 3.35 -10.63
CA GLU A 31 -11.39 3.16 -10.58
C GLU A 31 -11.91 3.26 -9.14
N GLU A 32 -11.25 2.59 -8.18
CA GLU A 32 -11.64 2.62 -6.77
C GLU A 32 -11.48 4.02 -6.15
N LEU A 33 -10.31 4.64 -6.35
CA LEU A 33 -9.99 5.92 -5.74
C LEU A 33 -10.70 7.11 -6.40
N SER A 34 -11.21 6.96 -7.64
CA SER A 34 -11.96 8.03 -8.35
C SER A 34 -13.25 8.44 -7.64
N ARG A 35 -13.79 7.59 -6.77
CA ARG A 35 -15.04 7.81 -6.04
C ARG A 35 -14.81 8.39 -4.64
N LEU A 36 -13.55 8.57 -4.23
CA LEU A 36 -13.24 9.06 -2.89
C LEU A 36 -13.39 10.58 -2.78
N GLU A 37 -14.09 10.99 -1.74
CA GLU A 37 -14.14 12.36 -1.23
C GLU A 37 -12.80 12.75 -0.59
N PRO A 38 -12.55 14.06 -0.30
CA PRO A 38 -11.35 14.51 0.40
C PRO A 38 -11.06 13.67 1.65
N SER A 39 -9.89 13.03 1.65
CA SER A 39 -9.52 12.00 2.63
C SER A 39 -8.21 12.34 3.35
N VAL A 40 -7.96 11.62 4.45
CA VAL A 40 -6.74 11.77 5.26
C VAL A 40 -5.98 10.44 5.27
N THR A 41 -4.71 10.48 4.90
CA THR A 41 -3.82 9.32 5.02
C THR A 41 -3.12 9.34 6.38
N ILE A 42 -3.21 8.24 7.13
CA ILE A 42 -2.52 8.07 8.41
C ILE A 42 -1.37 7.08 8.25
N PHE A 43 -0.17 7.49 8.66
CA PHE A 43 1.01 6.64 8.74
C PHE A 43 1.37 6.32 10.18
N GLY A 44 1.95 5.13 10.38
CA GLY A 44 2.42 4.67 11.68
C GLY A 44 3.28 3.42 11.55
N SER A 45 3.95 3.05 12.64
CA SER A 45 4.73 1.81 12.70
C SER A 45 3.81 0.59 12.59
N SER A 46 4.12 -0.32 11.67
CA SER A 46 3.43 -1.61 11.53
C SER A 46 3.69 -2.58 12.68
N ARG A 47 4.60 -2.23 13.61
CA ARG A 47 5.02 -3.07 14.74
C ARG A 47 4.41 -2.65 16.07
N THR A 48 3.69 -1.52 16.11
CA THR A 48 3.13 -0.98 17.34
C THR A 48 1.99 -1.86 17.84
N LYS A 49 2.04 -2.25 19.13
CA LYS A 49 1.03 -3.12 19.74
C LYS A 49 -0.24 -2.33 20.12
N PRO A 50 -1.42 -2.96 20.21
CA PRO A 50 -2.66 -2.26 20.56
C PRO A 50 -2.65 -1.55 21.91
N ARG A 51 -1.87 -2.01 22.89
CA ARG A 51 -1.77 -1.36 24.21
C ARG A 51 -0.89 -0.11 24.22
N ASP A 52 -0.17 0.15 23.14
CA ASP A 52 0.70 1.31 23.03
C ASP A 52 -0.12 2.62 23.04
N PRO A 53 0.32 3.65 23.79
CA PRO A 53 -0.37 4.94 23.82
C PRO A 53 -0.58 5.58 22.44
N TYR A 54 0.39 5.46 21.52
CA TYR A 54 0.29 6.03 20.18
C TYR A 54 -0.68 5.26 19.29
N TYR A 55 -0.81 3.94 19.49
CA TYR A 55 -1.85 3.16 18.82
C TYR A 55 -3.23 3.63 19.25
N GLN A 56 -3.45 3.78 20.56
CA GLN A 56 -4.73 4.23 21.12
C GLN A 56 -5.09 5.65 20.66
N GLN A 57 -4.11 6.56 20.61
CA GLN A 57 -4.30 7.92 20.09
C GLN A 57 -4.66 7.90 18.60
N SER A 58 -3.99 7.08 17.79
CA SER A 58 -4.28 6.94 16.36
C SER A 58 -5.70 6.41 16.13
N VAL A 59 -6.14 5.42 16.92
CA VAL A 59 -7.53 4.91 16.90
C VAL A 59 -8.52 6.01 17.28
N ALA A 60 -8.25 6.79 18.33
CA ALA A 60 -9.11 7.87 18.76
C ALA A 60 -9.23 8.99 17.71
N MET A 61 -8.13 9.32 17.03
CA MET A 61 -8.11 10.27 15.92
C MET A 61 -8.90 9.76 14.72
N ALA A 62 -8.63 8.54 14.25
CA ALA A 62 -9.33 7.94 13.12
C ALA A 62 -10.85 7.85 13.37
N LYS A 63 -11.27 7.53 14.60
CA LYS A 63 -12.69 7.56 15.00
C LYS A 63 -13.32 8.94 14.89
N LYS A 64 -12.59 10.01 15.23
CA LYS A 64 -13.08 11.39 15.10
C LYS A 64 -13.22 11.79 13.63
N LEU A 65 -12.24 11.44 12.80
CA LEU A 65 -12.28 11.69 11.35
C LEU A 65 -13.47 10.97 10.69
N ALA A 66 -13.66 9.68 10.99
CA ALA A 66 -14.79 8.91 10.49
C ALA A 66 -16.14 9.50 10.91
N LYS A 67 -16.27 9.95 12.18
CA LYS A 67 -17.49 10.63 12.66
C LYS A 67 -17.75 11.96 11.98
N ALA A 68 -16.71 12.63 11.51
CA ALA A 68 -16.81 13.87 10.74
C ALA A 68 -17.06 13.63 9.24
N GLY A 69 -17.21 12.38 8.80
CA GLY A 69 -17.41 12.03 7.40
C GLY A 69 -16.15 12.12 6.54
N VAL A 70 -14.96 12.16 7.17
CA VAL A 70 -13.67 12.22 6.46
C VAL A 70 -13.11 10.80 6.29
N PRO A 71 -12.99 10.27 5.06
CA PRO A 71 -12.40 8.97 4.81
C PRO A 71 -10.93 8.92 5.27
N VAL A 72 -10.51 7.76 5.78
CA VAL A 72 -9.13 7.52 6.24
C VAL A 72 -8.49 6.43 5.39
N ILE A 73 -7.28 6.70 4.90
CA ILE A 73 -6.46 5.77 4.10
C ILE A 73 -5.22 5.38 4.90
N THR A 74 -4.78 4.11 4.80
CA THR A 74 -3.56 3.58 5.45
C THR A 74 -2.71 2.80 4.44
N GLY A 75 -1.50 2.40 4.85
CA GLY A 75 -0.60 1.56 4.03
C GLY A 75 -0.90 0.06 4.08
N GLY A 76 -2.05 -0.34 4.63
CA GLY A 76 -2.47 -1.72 4.87
C GLY A 76 -3.66 -1.77 5.81
#